data_AF-A0A6M6BF77-F1
#
_entry.id   AF-A0A6M6BF77-F1
#
_cell.length_a   1.000
_cell.length_b   1.000
_cell.length_c   1.000
_cell.angle_alpha   90.00
_cell.angle_beta   90.00
_cell.angle_gamma   90.00
#
_symmetry.space_group_name_H-M   'P 1'
#
loop_
_entity.id
_entity.type
_entity.pdbx_description
1 polymer ?
#
loop_
_entity_poly.entity_id
_entity_poly.type
_entity_poly.pdbx_seq_one_letter_code
_entity_poly.pdbx_strand_id
1 'polypeptide(L)'
;MTSEHATRRLSQATACFWRRVLVAQLIIIQYSMLMAAAQTPVPNDDIERRRVLHLNEPITSSTAGCTVQWKCVDERLTGKCIEYHNDQWFEVTPLVTGRYFVNISAQQCRDTRGVQLVVLTGEPCQPKTYQILTCVSLGSQDDVFVTLDELRAGQRYLLNVDGYLHDFCAFQLAVSDKALGVPALAPPTIASVAPTISPLVNLQWTLPDSLVGANQFRVLRREMAEFRADERNKQPVQRTTYGAAGVAYRFQETLAKPGRYLYQILTEGTDNQPPVLLQQRWVAYSKLMPMQRDTSLRYLRVPLGQYKTGAKLSVVATDAASGRVVGNRQIIKQKKIEQMSLLPVVLLQQQGVREVRVRITQTYGPGQSPTSDELTLLVPVPSSSQ
;
A
#
# COMPACT_ATOMS: atom_id res chain seq x y z
N MET A 1 -36.72 -56.77 37.50
CA MET A 1 -35.52 -56.14 38.11
C MET A 1 -34.36 -56.20 37.13
N THR A 2 -34.43 -55.48 36.01
CA THR A 2 -33.43 -55.57 34.94
C THR A 2 -33.61 -54.38 34.01
N SER A 3 -32.50 -53.69 33.66
CA SER A 3 -32.33 -52.65 32.62
C SER A 3 -31.78 -51.31 33.15
N GLU A 4 -32.38 -50.67 34.16
CA GLU A 4 -31.99 -49.28 34.53
C GLU A 4 -30.62 -49.15 35.24
N HIS A 5 -30.14 -50.19 35.93
CA HIS A 5 -28.85 -50.13 36.60
C HIS A 5 -27.64 -50.29 35.65
N ALA A 6 -27.83 -50.88 34.47
CA ALA A 6 -26.75 -51.08 33.50
C ALA A 6 -26.44 -49.79 32.73
N THR A 7 -27.46 -49.02 32.35
CA THR A 7 -27.32 -47.74 31.62
C THR A 7 -26.69 -46.64 32.47
N ARG A 8 -26.98 -46.57 33.78
CA ARG A 8 -26.32 -45.61 34.68
C ARG A 8 -24.82 -45.85 34.87
N ARG A 9 -24.36 -47.11 34.82
CA ARG A 9 -22.92 -47.42 34.95
C ARG A 9 -22.13 -47.08 33.69
N LEU A 10 -22.73 -47.25 32.50
CA LEU A 10 -22.12 -46.87 31.23
C LEU A 10 -22.00 -45.34 31.08
N SER A 11 -22.98 -44.55 31.54
CA SER A 11 -22.92 -43.08 31.44
C SER A 11 -21.91 -42.46 32.41
N GLN A 12 -21.67 -43.07 33.59
CA GLN A 12 -20.64 -42.62 34.52
C GLN A 12 -19.22 -42.92 34.02
N ALA A 13 -19.01 -44.08 33.38
CA ALA A 13 -17.71 -44.45 32.85
C ALA A 13 -17.28 -43.54 31.68
N THR A 14 -18.19 -43.22 30.77
CA THR A 14 -17.91 -42.32 29.64
C THR A 14 -17.67 -40.88 30.09
N ALA A 15 -18.46 -40.36 31.03
CA ALA A 15 -18.25 -39.01 31.57
C ALA A 15 -16.88 -38.88 32.27
N CYS A 16 -16.44 -39.92 32.99
CA CYS A 16 -15.14 -39.90 33.69
C CYS A 16 -13.96 -39.95 32.70
N PHE A 17 -14.09 -40.70 31.60
CA PHE A 17 -13.09 -40.75 30.53
C PHE A 17 -12.91 -39.40 29.84
N TRP A 18 -14.00 -38.76 29.39
CA TRP A 18 -13.94 -37.46 28.72
C TRP A 18 -13.40 -36.36 29.63
N ARG A 19 -13.72 -36.39 30.93
CA ARG A 19 -13.18 -35.43 31.90
C ARG A 19 -11.67 -35.56 32.07
N ARG A 20 -11.13 -36.78 32.04
CA ARG A 20 -9.67 -37.02 32.09
C ARG A 20 -8.97 -36.56 30.81
N VAL A 21 -9.57 -36.78 29.63
CA VAL A 21 -9.03 -36.30 28.35
C VAL A 21 -8.99 -34.77 28.31
N LEU A 22 -10.06 -34.11 28.77
CA LEU A 22 -10.16 -32.64 28.75
C LEU A 22 -9.17 -32.01 29.74
N VAL A 23 -8.98 -32.60 30.93
CA VAL A 23 -7.94 -32.16 31.88
C VAL A 23 -6.54 -32.37 31.33
N ALA A 24 -6.26 -33.52 30.69
CA ALA A 24 -4.95 -33.77 30.07
C ALA A 24 -4.66 -32.78 28.93
N GLN A 25 -5.65 -32.46 28.10
CA GLN A 25 -5.48 -31.45 27.04
C GLN A 25 -5.27 -30.04 27.60
N LEU A 26 -5.99 -29.66 28.67
CA LEU A 26 -5.76 -28.37 29.33
C LEU A 26 -4.36 -28.27 29.95
N ILE A 27 -3.86 -29.34 30.57
CA ILE A 27 -2.49 -29.40 31.11
C ILE A 27 -1.48 -29.27 29.97
N ILE A 28 -1.65 -29.99 28.85
CA ILE A 28 -0.76 -29.89 27.70
C ILE A 28 -0.77 -28.46 27.13
N ILE A 29 -1.94 -27.84 26.93
CA ILE A 29 -2.06 -26.46 26.45
C ILE A 29 -1.36 -25.48 27.39
N GLN A 30 -1.52 -25.65 28.71
CA GLN A 30 -0.90 -24.79 29.70
C GLN A 30 0.64 -24.94 29.75
N TYR A 31 1.17 -26.15 29.62
CA TYR A 31 2.61 -26.40 29.51
C TYR A 31 3.20 -25.87 28.20
N SER A 32 2.46 -25.97 27.08
CA SER A 32 2.88 -25.40 25.79
C SER A 32 2.92 -23.86 25.81
N MET A 33 1.99 -23.19 26.52
CA MET A 33 2.03 -21.73 26.67
C MET A 33 3.17 -21.23 27.57
N LEU A 34 3.53 -21.97 28.62
CA LEU A 34 4.61 -21.59 29.54
C LEU A 34 6.01 -21.71 28.90
N MET A 35 6.22 -22.65 27.98
CA MET A 35 7.49 -22.81 27.27
C MET A 35 7.68 -21.80 26.14
N ALA A 36 6.61 -21.20 25.62
CA ALA A 36 6.68 -20.17 24.57
C ALA A 36 6.98 -18.75 25.13
N ALA A 37 6.84 -18.54 26.45
CA ALA A 37 6.83 -17.19 27.04
C ALA A 37 8.21 -16.62 27.42
N ALA A 38 9.34 -17.31 27.16
CA ALA A 38 10.62 -16.93 27.76
C ALA A 38 11.81 -16.86 26.80
N GLN A 39 11.58 -16.56 25.52
CA GLN A 39 12.64 -16.08 24.63
C GLN A 39 12.27 -14.70 24.12
N THR A 40 12.27 -13.71 25.02
CA THR A 40 12.39 -12.31 24.57
C THR A 40 13.72 -12.23 23.82
N PRO A 41 13.72 -11.92 22.50
CA PRO A 41 14.95 -11.76 21.76
C PRO A 41 15.81 -10.74 22.51
N VAL A 42 17.09 -11.07 22.72
CA VAL A 42 18.03 -10.12 23.32
C VAL A 42 18.06 -8.88 22.42
N PRO A 43 17.79 -7.68 22.95
CA PRO A 43 17.92 -6.46 22.17
C PRO A 43 19.35 -6.39 21.59
N ASN A 44 19.45 -6.31 20.27
CA ASN A 44 20.71 -6.13 19.54
C ASN A 44 20.84 -4.68 19.06
N ASP A 45 20.45 -3.74 19.93
CA ASP A 45 20.46 -2.30 19.71
C ASP A 45 21.82 -1.63 20.03
N ASP A 46 22.79 -2.41 20.54
CA ASP A 46 24.19 -2.01 20.67
C ASP A 46 25.01 -2.53 19.48
N ILE A 47 25.57 -1.62 18.67
CA ILE A 47 26.37 -1.97 17.49
C ILE A 47 27.59 -2.82 17.86
N GLU A 48 28.16 -2.68 19.05
CA GLU A 48 29.31 -3.49 19.50
C GLU A 48 28.91 -4.93 19.86
N ARG A 49 27.62 -5.14 20.16
CA ARG A 49 27.01 -6.45 20.43
C ARG A 49 26.03 -6.86 19.34
N ARG A 50 26.20 -6.30 18.14
CA ARG A 50 25.43 -6.63 16.94
C ARG A 50 25.40 -8.12 16.68
N ARG A 51 24.29 -8.59 16.12
CA ARG A 51 24.10 -10.01 15.82
C ARG A 51 24.78 -10.37 14.51
N VAL A 52 25.65 -11.39 14.53
CA VAL A 52 26.28 -11.90 13.31
C VAL A 52 25.29 -12.77 12.55
N LEU A 53 25.15 -12.50 11.25
CA LEU A 53 24.33 -13.25 10.31
C LEU A 53 25.20 -14.25 9.56
N HIS A 54 24.74 -15.49 9.48
CA HIS A 54 25.28 -16.47 8.57
C HIS A 54 24.56 -16.38 7.21
N LEU A 55 25.32 -16.52 6.13
CA LEU A 55 24.75 -16.48 4.79
C LEU A 55 23.74 -17.61 4.62
N ASN A 56 22.61 -17.31 3.98
CA ASN A 56 21.51 -18.24 3.69
C ASN A 56 20.77 -18.78 4.92
N GLU A 57 21.01 -18.22 6.11
CA GLU A 57 20.30 -18.60 7.34
C GLU A 57 19.33 -17.50 7.77
N PRO A 58 18.01 -17.73 7.73
CA PRO A 58 17.05 -16.77 8.23
C PRO A 58 17.09 -16.74 9.76
N ILE A 59 17.08 -15.54 10.32
CA ILE A 59 16.91 -15.29 11.74
C ILE A 59 15.59 -14.57 12.00
N THR A 60 15.00 -14.78 13.17
CA THR A 60 13.91 -13.93 13.68
C THR A 60 14.49 -12.83 14.57
N SER A 61 13.98 -11.61 14.42
CA SER A 61 14.30 -10.46 15.25
C SER A 61 13.04 -9.63 15.55
N SER A 62 13.13 -8.72 16.52
CA SER A 62 12.03 -7.82 16.87
C SER A 62 12.53 -6.49 17.41
N THR A 63 12.07 -5.37 16.87
CA THR A 63 12.43 -4.01 17.33
C THR A 63 11.78 -3.61 18.66
N ALA A 64 11.03 -4.52 19.29
CA ALA A 64 10.40 -4.29 20.58
C ALA A 64 11.43 -4.11 21.70
N GLY A 65 11.40 -2.95 22.37
CA GLY A 65 12.29 -2.64 23.48
C GLY A 65 13.71 -2.21 23.09
N CYS A 66 14.01 -2.07 21.80
CA CYS A 66 15.27 -1.53 21.31
C CYS A 66 15.32 0.00 21.44
N THR A 67 16.52 0.55 21.62
CA THR A 67 16.78 1.97 21.78
C THR A 67 17.89 2.46 20.84
N VAL A 68 17.77 3.67 20.31
CA VAL A 68 18.77 4.22 19.39
C VAL A 68 20.12 4.48 20.05
N GLN A 69 21.18 3.88 19.51
CA GLN A 69 22.55 4.22 19.87
C GLN A 69 23.03 5.47 19.12
N TRP A 70 22.54 6.65 19.51
CA TRP A 70 22.71 7.92 18.77
C TRP A 70 24.13 8.27 18.32
N LYS A 71 25.16 7.90 19.10
CA LYS A 71 26.56 8.18 18.73
C LYS A 71 27.05 7.35 17.54
N CYS A 72 26.37 6.26 17.23
CA CYS A 72 26.80 5.26 16.26
C CYS A 72 25.98 5.28 14.96
N VAL A 73 24.91 6.08 14.88
CA VAL A 73 24.10 6.24 13.65
C VAL A 73 24.64 7.36 12.76
N ASP A 74 24.36 7.27 11.46
CA ASP A 74 24.59 8.39 10.54
C ASP A 74 23.33 9.24 10.42
N GLU A 75 23.28 10.34 11.17
CA GLU A 75 22.16 11.27 11.20
C GLU A 75 21.91 11.97 9.84
N ARG A 76 22.85 11.91 8.89
CA ARG A 76 22.63 12.46 7.54
C ARG A 76 21.56 11.70 6.75
N LEU A 77 21.20 10.49 7.19
CA LEU A 77 20.16 9.64 6.61
C LEU A 77 18.77 9.91 7.19
N THR A 78 18.68 10.55 8.36
CA THR A 78 17.44 10.85 9.05
C THR A 78 16.50 11.67 8.16
N GLY A 79 15.25 11.22 8.02
CA GLY A 79 14.22 11.89 7.22
C GLY A 79 14.39 11.72 5.70
N LYS A 80 15.39 10.97 5.23
CA LYS A 80 15.55 10.61 3.81
C LYS A 80 15.00 9.22 3.53
N CYS A 81 15.47 8.24 4.29
CA CYS A 81 15.16 6.82 4.09
C CYS A 81 15.00 6.06 5.40
N ILE A 82 15.52 6.57 6.51
CA ILE A 82 15.36 6.03 7.85
C ILE A 82 15.01 7.16 8.82
N GLU A 83 14.23 6.86 9.85
CA GLU A 83 14.05 7.73 11.01
C GLU A 83 14.31 6.87 12.24
N TYR A 84 15.50 6.99 12.86
CA TYR A 84 15.92 6.08 13.92
C TYR A 84 15.04 6.16 15.17
N HIS A 85 14.47 5.04 15.61
CA HIS A 85 13.66 4.97 16.83
C HIS A 85 13.94 3.75 17.71
N ASN A 86 14.20 2.59 17.11
CA ASN A 86 14.35 1.30 17.78
C ASN A 86 15.22 0.39 16.90
N ASP A 87 16.49 0.76 16.83
CA ASP A 87 17.43 0.20 15.89
C ASP A 87 17.97 -1.17 16.32
N GLN A 88 18.32 -1.96 15.32
CA GLN A 88 18.89 -3.29 15.48
C GLN A 88 20.10 -3.43 14.58
N TRP A 89 21.22 -3.79 15.18
CA TRP A 89 22.47 -3.95 14.47
C TRP A 89 22.76 -5.41 14.16
N PHE A 90 23.12 -5.65 12.91
CA PHE A 90 23.57 -6.94 12.42
C PHE A 90 24.87 -6.80 11.64
N GLU A 91 25.57 -7.92 11.49
CA GLU A 91 26.80 -8.01 10.71
C GLU A 91 26.74 -9.19 9.74
N VAL A 92 27.28 -9.02 8.54
CA VAL A 92 27.57 -10.13 7.62
C VAL A 92 28.96 -9.98 7.02
N THR A 93 29.65 -11.10 6.86
CA THR A 93 30.95 -11.17 6.17
C THR A 93 30.87 -12.23 5.07
N PRO A 94 30.70 -11.84 3.79
CA PRO A 94 30.60 -12.79 2.70
C PRO A 94 31.88 -13.62 2.54
N LEU A 95 31.73 -14.90 2.23
CA LEU A 95 32.89 -15.78 1.96
C LEU A 95 33.39 -15.65 0.51
N VAL A 96 32.49 -15.26 -0.40
CA VAL A 96 32.77 -15.13 -1.83
C VAL A 96 32.32 -13.75 -2.30
N THR A 97 33.12 -13.11 -3.14
CA THR A 97 32.75 -11.82 -3.75
C THR A 97 31.60 -12.04 -4.73
N GLY A 98 30.53 -11.24 -4.62
CA GLY A 98 29.39 -11.38 -5.51
C GLY A 98 28.18 -10.55 -5.11
N ARG A 99 27.07 -10.82 -5.79
CA ARG A 99 25.76 -10.24 -5.49
C ARG A 99 25.09 -11.04 -4.37
N TYR A 100 24.55 -10.32 -3.41
CA TYR A 100 23.73 -10.88 -2.34
C TYR A 100 22.43 -10.11 -2.21
N PHE A 101 21.51 -10.66 -1.43
CA PHE A 101 20.20 -10.08 -1.16
C PHE A 101 19.97 -10.06 0.34
N VAL A 102 19.56 -8.91 0.87
CA VAL A 102 18.98 -8.83 2.20
C VAL A 102 17.50 -9.11 2.06
N ASN A 103 17.06 -10.27 2.52
CA ASN A 103 15.65 -10.66 2.52
C ASN A 103 15.02 -10.32 3.87
N ILE A 104 13.94 -9.57 3.84
CA ILE A 104 13.13 -9.21 5.00
C ILE A 104 11.74 -9.78 4.77
N SER A 105 11.30 -10.67 5.65
CA SER A 105 10.05 -11.41 5.47
C SER A 105 9.30 -11.58 6.78
N ALA A 106 8.07 -12.10 6.70
CA ALA A 106 7.22 -12.40 7.84
C ALA A 106 7.10 -11.21 8.81
N GLN A 107 7.06 -10.00 8.25
CA GLN A 107 6.92 -8.77 9.03
C GLN A 107 5.58 -8.76 9.76
N GLN A 108 5.62 -8.39 11.03
CA GLN A 108 4.47 -8.21 11.90
C GLN A 108 4.71 -6.92 12.68
N CYS A 109 4.34 -5.81 12.06
CA CYS A 109 4.39 -4.48 12.65
C CYS A 109 3.01 -4.05 13.14
N ARG A 110 2.99 -3.12 14.09
CA ARG A 110 1.78 -2.48 14.60
C ARG A 110 1.10 -1.62 13.52
N ASP A 111 1.87 -1.00 12.63
CA ASP A 111 1.34 -0.19 11.52
C ASP A 111 1.75 -0.71 10.13
N THR A 112 1.27 -0.06 9.06
CA THR A 112 1.43 -0.53 7.68
C THR A 112 2.80 -0.26 7.06
N ARG A 113 3.74 0.36 7.77
CA ARG A 113 4.99 0.88 7.17
C ARG A 113 6.12 -0.14 7.14
N GLY A 114 6.05 -1.21 7.93
CA GLY A 114 7.09 -2.23 7.98
C GLY A 114 8.35 -1.74 8.68
N VAL A 115 9.50 -2.32 8.34
CA VAL A 115 10.81 -1.87 8.83
C VAL A 115 11.54 -0.96 7.83
N GLN A 116 12.61 -0.32 8.29
CA GLN A 116 13.57 0.46 7.51
C GLN A 116 14.92 -0.24 7.55
N LEU A 117 15.72 -0.14 6.50
CA LEU A 117 17.01 -0.81 6.39
C LEU A 117 18.09 0.15 5.89
N VAL A 118 19.24 0.14 6.57
CA VAL A 118 20.51 0.69 6.08
C VAL A 118 21.53 -0.43 6.01
N VAL A 119 22.27 -0.52 4.89
CA VAL A 119 23.46 -1.37 4.78
C VAL A 119 24.65 -0.49 4.51
N LEU A 120 25.73 -0.70 5.26
CA LEU A 120 26.94 0.13 5.20
C LEU A 120 28.20 -0.69 5.49
N THR A 121 29.35 -0.11 5.16
CA THR A 121 30.68 -0.57 5.61
C THR A 121 31.36 0.54 6.41
N GLY A 122 32.26 0.20 7.31
CA GLY A 122 32.98 1.17 8.16
C GLY A 122 33.33 0.56 9.52
N GLU A 123 33.94 1.36 10.40
CA GLU A 123 34.24 0.96 11.77
C GLU A 123 33.03 1.16 12.68
N PRO A 124 32.60 0.14 13.45
CA PRO A 124 31.48 0.26 14.38
C PRO A 124 31.57 1.51 15.27
N CYS A 125 30.44 2.19 15.42
CA CYS A 125 30.31 3.43 16.17
C CYS A 125 31.24 4.58 15.74
N GLN A 126 31.72 4.57 14.48
CA GLN A 126 32.45 5.68 13.89
C GLN A 126 31.76 6.18 12.61
N PRO A 127 30.65 6.95 12.72
CA PRO A 127 29.83 7.34 11.58
C PRO A 127 30.58 8.07 10.45
N LYS A 128 31.70 8.73 10.77
CA LYS A 128 32.58 9.39 9.79
C LYS A 128 33.24 8.41 8.81
N THR A 129 33.37 7.14 9.19
CA THR A 129 33.95 6.08 8.35
C THR A 129 32.90 5.35 7.51
N TYR A 130 31.62 5.61 7.77
CA TYR A 130 30.54 4.88 7.11
C TYR A 130 30.46 5.23 5.63
N GLN A 131 30.50 4.19 4.82
CA GLN A 131 30.11 4.21 3.42
C GLN A 131 28.77 3.47 3.29
N ILE A 132 27.73 4.21 2.94
CA ILE A 132 26.38 3.68 2.77
C ILE A 132 26.30 2.95 1.44
N LEU A 133 25.92 1.67 1.48
CA LEU A 133 25.66 0.87 0.29
C LEU A 133 24.21 1.03 -0.16
N THR A 134 23.28 0.94 0.79
CA THR A 134 21.84 1.11 0.52
C THR A 134 21.13 1.69 1.73
N CYS A 135 20.03 2.38 1.47
CA CYS A 135 19.13 2.87 2.50
C CYS A 135 17.71 2.87 1.95
N VAL A 136 16.83 2.08 2.55
CA VAL A 136 15.46 1.88 2.07
C VAL A 136 14.44 1.96 3.20
N SER A 137 13.32 2.57 2.88
CA SER A 137 12.12 2.67 3.72
C SER A 137 11.06 1.78 3.07
N LEU A 138 10.70 0.64 3.67
CA LEU A 138 9.90 -0.36 2.96
C LEU A 138 8.45 0.07 2.74
N GLY A 139 7.89 0.91 3.62
CA GLY A 139 6.55 1.47 3.49
C GLY A 139 5.42 0.43 3.36
N SER A 140 5.69 -0.81 3.77
CA SER A 140 4.85 -1.99 3.66
C SER A 140 5.40 -3.13 4.53
N GLN A 141 4.55 -4.08 4.90
CA GLN A 141 4.93 -5.35 5.50
C GLN A 141 5.04 -6.48 4.46
N ASP A 142 5.32 -6.13 3.19
CA ASP A 142 5.54 -7.13 2.14
C ASP A 142 6.81 -7.93 2.45
N ASP A 143 6.86 -9.19 2.00
CA ASP A 143 8.14 -9.91 1.94
C ASP A 143 8.97 -9.27 0.83
N VAL A 144 10.11 -8.71 1.20
CA VAL A 144 10.95 -7.92 0.29
C VAL A 144 12.39 -8.41 0.26
N PHE A 145 13.08 -8.05 -0.80
CA PHE A 145 14.54 -8.14 -0.86
C PHE A 145 15.18 -6.82 -1.27
N VAL A 146 16.40 -6.59 -0.76
CA VAL A 146 17.29 -5.51 -1.17
C VAL A 146 18.52 -6.11 -1.82
N THR A 147 18.80 -5.71 -3.06
CA THR A 147 20.00 -6.15 -3.78
C THR A 147 21.23 -5.43 -3.23
N LEU A 148 22.26 -6.21 -2.92
CA LEU A 148 23.61 -5.72 -2.60
C LEU A 148 24.55 -6.19 -3.71
N ASP A 149 24.86 -5.27 -4.62
CA ASP A 149 25.79 -5.55 -5.71
C ASP A 149 27.23 -5.56 -5.19
N GLU A 150 28.01 -6.55 -5.64
CA GLU A 150 29.47 -6.58 -5.50
C GLU A 150 30.01 -6.55 -4.06
N LEU A 151 29.37 -7.27 -3.12
CA LEU A 151 29.97 -7.45 -1.80
C LEU A 151 31.27 -8.23 -1.93
N ARG A 152 32.32 -7.79 -1.22
CA ARG A 152 33.66 -8.36 -1.28
C ARG A 152 33.82 -9.49 -0.25
N ALA A 153 34.48 -10.57 -0.66
CA ALA A 153 34.84 -11.66 0.23
C ALA A 153 35.70 -11.16 1.41
N GLY A 154 35.38 -11.65 2.61
CA GLY A 154 36.09 -11.31 3.85
C GLY A 154 35.86 -9.88 4.35
N GLN A 155 35.13 -9.04 3.62
CA GLN A 155 34.78 -7.71 4.07
C GLN A 155 33.52 -7.73 4.94
N ARG A 156 33.60 -7.05 6.08
CA ARG A 156 32.50 -6.88 7.02
C ARG A 156 31.53 -5.81 6.54
N TYR A 157 30.25 -6.11 6.55
CA TYR A 157 29.14 -5.18 6.30
C TYR A 157 28.23 -5.13 7.52
N LEU A 158 27.75 -3.92 7.83
CA LEU A 158 26.83 -3.64 8.93
C LEU A 158 25.44 -3.40 8.35
N LEU A 159 24.42 -3.99 8.99
CA LEU A 159 23.03 -3.75 8.68
C LEU A 159 22.37 -3.11 9.90
N ASN A 160 21.65 -2.03 9.68
CA ASN A 160 20.80 -1.40 10.67
C ASN A 160 19.35 -1.56 10.23
N VAL A 161 18.57 -2.29 11.01
CA VAL A 161 17.12 -2.42 10.80
C VAL A 161 16.40 -1.67 11.89
N ASP A 162 15.45 -0.82 11.51
CA ASP A 162 14.74 0.05 12.43
C ASP A 162 13.24 -0.04 12.18
N GLY A 163 12.44 0.05 13.25
CA GLY A 163 11.00 0.22 13.15
C GLY A 163 10.66 1.70 13.14
N TYR A 164 9.46 2.05 12.68
CA TYR A 164 9.03 3.45 12.78
C TYR A 164 8.68 3.82 14.23
N LEU A 165 8.60 5.13 14.51
CA LEU A 165 8.21 5.67 15.82
C LEU A 165 6.98 4.95 16.40
N HIS A 166 7.16 4.34 17.58
CA HIS A 166 6.14 3.57 18.32
C HIS A 166 5.58 2.35 17.59
N ASP A 167 6.25 1.90 16.53
CA ASP A 167 5.98 0.67 15.82
C ASP A 167 6.94 -0.43 16.32
N PHE A 168 6.35 -1.50 16.83
CA PHE A 168 7.08 -2.68 17.24
C PHE A 168 6.91 -3.72 16.13
N CYS A 169 8.00 -4.08 15.48
CA CYS A 169 8.01 -4.99 14.36
C CYS A 169 8.73 -6.28 14.75
N ALA A 170 8.06 -7.43 14.60
CA ALA A 170 8.74 -8.71 14.48
C ALA A 170 8.97 -9.03 12.99
N PHE A 171 10.11 -9.60 12.64
CA PHE A 171 10.45 -9.91 11.25
C PHE A 171 11.48 -11.05 11.15
N GLN A 172 11.59 -11.63 9.97
CA GLN A 172 12.69 -12.51 9.59
C GLN A 172 13.68 -11.77 8.69
N LEU A 173 14.98 -11.98 8.95
CA LEU A 173 16.08 -11.38 8.20
C LEU A 173 17.03 -12.48 7.73
N ALA A 174 17.43 -12.42 6.46
CA ALA A 174 18.49 -13.26 5.92
C ALA A 174 19.36 -12.45 4.94
N VAL A 175 20.65 -12.75 4.89
CA VAL A 175 21.50 -12.33 3.77
C VAL A 175 21.82 -13.58 2.96
N SER A 176 21.43 -13.62 1.69
CA SER A 176 21.57 -14.84 0.87
C SER A 176 21.95 -14.54 -0.58
N ASP A 177 22.34 -15.59 -1.29
CA ASP A 177 22.57 -15.58 -2.74
C ASP A 177 21.27 -15.61 -3.56
N LYS A 178 20.13 -15.85 -2.92
CA LYS A 178 18.79 -15.86 -3.52
C LYS A 178 17.94 -14.70 -3.01
N ALA A 179 17.24 -14.04 -3.93
CA ALA A 179 16.24 -13.03 -3.62
C ALA A 179 14.90 -13.70 -3.26
N LEU A 180 14.26 -13.26 -2.19
CA LEU A 180 12.96 -13.74 -1.73
C LEU A 180 11.99 -12.56 -1.58
N GLY A 181 10.78 -12.70 -2.14
CA GLY A 181 9.76 -11.66 -2.09
C GLY A 181 9.79 -10.68 -3.27
N VAL A 182 9.48 -9.41 -3.02
CA VAL A 182 9.45 -8.33 -4.02
C VAL A 182 10.66 -7.39 -3.85
N PRO A 183 11.18 -6.77 -4.93
CA PRO A 183 12.27 -5.81 -4.78
C PRO A 183 11.80 -4.59 -3.97
N ALA A 184 12.59 -4.18 -2.98
CA ALA A 184 12.31 -3.03 -2.12
C ALA A 184 12.48 -1.70 -2.86
N LEU A 185 11.47 -1.33 -3.65
CA LEU A 185 11.43 -0.09 -4.43
C LEU A 185 10.36 0.85 -3.89
N ALA A 186 10.69 2.14 -3.82
CA ALA A 186 9.75 3.15 -3.35
C ALA A 186 8.47 3.16 -4.23
N PRO A 187 7.27 3.15 -3.62
CA PRO A 187 6.03 3.28 -4.37
C PRO A 187 5.97 4.65 -5.08
N PRO A 188 5.33 4.74 -6.27
CA PRO A 188 5.08 6.03 -6.90
C PRO A 188 4.22 6.92 -5.99
N THR A 189 4.35 8.23 -6.12
CA THR A 189 3.63 9.19 -5.27
C THR A 189 2.12 9.06 -5.43
N ILE A 190 1.40 8.91 -4.32
CA ILE A 190 -0.06 8.73 -4.28
C ILE A 190 -0.82 10.00 -4.76
N ALA A 191 -0.24 11.18 -4.53
CA ALA A 191 -0.88 12.47 -4.74
C ALA A 191 -1.34 12.73 -6.19
N SER A 192 -0.71 12.07 -7.17
CA SER A 192 -1.03 12.24 -8.60
C SER A 192 -2.21 11.39 -9.10
N VAL A 193 -2.74 10.47 -8.28
CA VAL A 193 -3.77 9.54 -8.74
C VAL A 193 -5.17 10.09 -8.48
N ALA A 194 -5.80 10.56 -9.55
CA ALA A 194 -7.21 10.95 -9.55
C ALA A 194 -8.12 9.71 -9.41
N PRO A 195 -9.13 9.74 -8.53
CA PRO A 195 -10.04 8.62 -8.38
C PRO A 195 -10.99 8.54 -9.58
N THR A 196 -11.19 7.32 -10.08
CA THR A 196 -12.19 6.98 -11.10
C THR A 196 -13.47 6.46 -10.44
N ILE A 197 -14.60 6.70 -11.11
CA ILE A 197 -15.90 6.11 -10.73
C ILE A 197 -16.06 4.66 -11.17
N SER A 198 -15.23 4.20 -12.12
CA SER A 198 -15.25 2.82 -12.57
C SER A 198 -14.48 1.95 -11.58
N PRO A 199 -15.08 0.86 -11.06
CA PRO A 199 -14.35 -0.12 -10.25
C PRO A 199 -13.42 -1.00 -11.10
N LEU A 200 -13.48 -0.89 -12.42
CA LEU A 200 -12.73 -1.74 -13.34
C LEU A 200 -11.28 -1.26 -13.48
N VAL A 201 -10.33 -2.17 -13.24
CA VAL A 201 -8.90 -1.94 -13.41
C VAL A 201 -8.39 -2.79 -14.57
N ASN A 202 -7.75 -2.14 -15.54
CA ASN A 202 -7.12 -2.80 -16.68
C ASN A 202 -5.61 -2.56 -16.65
N LEU A 203 -4.83 -3.60 -16.30
CA LEU A 203 -3.38 -3.60 -16.35
C LEU A 203 -2.91 -4.15 -17.71
N GLN A 204 -1.87 -3.54 -18.28
CA GLN A 204 -1.23 -3.99 -19.51
C GLN A 204 0.27 -3.76 -19.40
N TRP A 205 1.06 -4.75 -19.83
CA TRP A 205 2.52 -4.69 -19.80
C TRP A 205 3.12 -5.51 -20.94
N THR A 206 4.41 -5.30 -21.18
CA THR A 206 5.23 -6.05 -22.13
C THR A 206 6.36 -6.75 -21.37
N LEU A 207 6.93 -7.82 -21.96
CA LEU A 207 8.13 -8.47 -21.42
C LEU A 207 9.36 -7.92 -22.17
N PRO A 208 10.27 -7.19 -21.50
CA PRO A 208 11.51 -6.75 -22.12
C PRO A 208 12.41 -7.92 -22.54
N ASP A 209 13.16 -7.77 -23.64
CA ASP A 209 14.09 -8.81 -24.13
C ASP A 209 15.19 -9.16 -23.13
N SER A 210 15.52 -8.26 -22.20
CA SER A 210 16.46 -8.53 -21.10
C SER A 210 15.95 -9.56 -20.09
N LEU A 211 14.64 -9.86 -20.11
CA LEU A 211 13.96 -10.77 -19.20
C LEU A 211 13.39 -12.00 -19.93
N VAL A 212 14.02 -12.42 -21.03
CA VAL A 212 13.63 -13.63 -21.78
C VAL A 212 13.66 -14.92 -20.95
N GLY A 213 14.36 -14.93 -19.81
CA GLY A 213 14.38 -16.04 -18.84
C GLY A 213 13.16 -16.09 -17.90
N ALA A 214 12.28 -15.09 -17.93
CA ALA A 214 11.05 -15.09 -17.15
C ALA A 214 10.13 -16.24 -17.59
N ASN A 215 9.55 -16.95 -16.62
CA ASN A 215 8.63 -18.05 -16.85
C ASN A 215 7.18 -17.68 -16.51
N GLN A 216 6.98 -16.73 -15.60
CA GLN A 216 5.65 -16.25 -15.24
C GLN A 216 5.67 -14.81 -14.76
N PHE A 217 4.46 -14.24 -14.69
CA PHE A 217 4.17 -12.98 -14.05
C PHE A 217 3.32 -13.19 -12.80
N ARG A 218 3.58 -12.38 -11.78
CA ARG A 218 2.68 -12.22 -10.62
C ARG A 218 2.11 -10.83 -10.63
N VAL A 219 0.80 -10.74 -10.42
CA VAL A 219 0.10 -9.49 -10.18
C VAL A 219 -0.24 -9.43 -8.70
N LEU A 220 0.40 -8.49 -8.00
CA LEU A 220 0.15 -8.22 -6.60
C LEU A 220 -0.68 -6.94 -6.47
N ARG A 221 -1.54 -6.91 -5.46
CA ARG A 221 -2.36 -5.74 -5.14
C ARG A 221 -2.40 -5.52 -3.65
N ARG A 222 -2.14 -4.28 -3.23
CA ARG A 222 -2.27 -3.81 -1.85
C ARG A 222 -3.20 -2.61 -1.80
N GLU A 223 -4.22 -2.62 -0.95
CA GLU A 223 -4.90 -1.38 -0.60
C GLU A 223 -4.00 -0.53 0.33
N MET A 224 -4.07 0.80 0.24
CA MET A 224 -3.25 1.71 1.05
C MET A 224 -3.34 1.46 2.57
N ALA A 225 -4.47 0.96 3.07
CA ALA A 225 -4.68 0.65 4.49
C ALA A 225 -4.30 -0.81 4.86
N GLU A 226 -3.93 -1.64 3.88
CA GLU A 226 -3.53 -3.03 4.10
C GLU A 226 -2.02 -3.12 4.37
N PHE A 227 -1.65 -4.02 5.27
CA PHE A 227 -0.26 -4.23 5.68
C PHE A 227 0.61 -4.80 4.55
N ARG A 228 0.05 -5.70 3.74
CA ARG A 228 0.74 -6.46 2.70
C ARG A 228 -0.09 -6.58 1.43
N ALA A 229 0.57 -6.81 0.31
CA ALA A 229 -0.02 -7.10 -0.97
C ALA A 229 -0.50 -8.55 -1.02
N ASP A 230 -1.68 -8.75 -1.59
CA ASP A 230 -2.20 -10.06 -1.94
C ASP A 230 -1.89 -10.38 -3.40
N GLU A 231 -1.58 -11.63 -3.67
CA GLU A 231 -1.50 -12.14 -5.03
C GLU A 231 -2.89 -12.22 -5.65
N ARG A 232 -3.09 -11.52 -6.77
CA ARG A 232 -4.35 -11.51 -7.52
C ARG A 232 -4.31 -12.41 -8.73
N ASN A 233 -3.13 -12.62 -9.32
CA ASN A 233 -2.97 -13.44 -10.50
C ASN A 233 -1.55 -14.01 -10.63
N LYS A 234 -1.47 -15.18 -11.25
CA LYS A 234 -0.26 -15.79 -11.78
C LYS A 234 -0.48 -16.14 -13.25
N GLN A 235 0.32 -15.57 -14.13
CA GLN A 235 0.18 -15.75 -15.57
C GLN A 235 1.49 -16.28 -16.17
N PRO A 236 1.51 -17.47 -16.80
CA PRO A 236 2.72 -17.96 -17.46
C PRO A 236 3.10 -17.05 -18.64
N VAL A 237 4.40 -16.91 -18.88
CA VAL A 237 4.94 -16.26 -20.08
C VAL A 237 4.56 -17.12 -21.28
N GLN A 238 3.81 -16.55 -22.21
CA GLN A 238 3.44 -17.24 -23.44
C GLN A 238 4.66 -17.26 -24.36
N ARG A 239 4.96 -18.41 -24.95
CA ARG A 239 6.07 -18.56 -25.90
C ARG A 239 5.55 -19.12 -27.22
N THR A 240 6.09 -18.62 -28.32
CA THR A 240 5.87 -19.18 -29.65
C THR A 240 6.54 -20.54 -29.78
N THR A 241 6.23 -21.27 -30.86
CA THR A 241 6.91 -22.54 -31.20
C THR A 241 8.42 -22.40 -31.36
N TYR A 242 8.92 -21.18 -31.65
CA TYR A 242 10.34 -20.87 -31.77
C TYR A 242 10.96 -20.32 -30.47
N GLY A 243 10.22 -20.37 -29.35
CA GLY A 243 10.69 -19.94 -28.03
C GLY A 243 10.62 -18.43 -27.76
N ALA A 244 10.29 -17.61 -28.77
CA ALA A 244 10.11 -16.17 -28.60
C ALA A 244 8.94 -15.87 -27.66
N ALA A 245 9.13 -14.94 -26.73
CA ALA A 245 8.10 -14.57 -25.76
C ALA A 245 6.99 -13.72 -26.41
N GLY A 246 5.77 -13.87 -25.90
CA GLY A 246 4.68 -12.96 -26.20
C GLY A 246 5.04 -11.54 -25.76
N VAL A 247 4.65 -10.56 -26.58
CA VAL A 247 5.05 -9.15 -26.38
C VAL A 247 4.08 -8.36 -25.52
N ALA A 248 2.83 -8.81 -25.35
CA ALA A 248 1.79 -8.05 -24.65
C ALA A 248 0.95 -8.94 -23.74
N TYR A 249 0.79 -8.50 -22.50
CA TYR A 249 0.04 -9.17 -21.45
C TYR A 249 -0.99 -8.22 -20.86
N ARG A 250 -2.08 -8.78 -20.34
CA ARG A 250 -3.17 -8.00 -19.74
C ARG A 250 -3.78 -8.73 -18.56
N PHE A 251 -4.18 -7.95 -17.57
CA PHE A 251 -4.97 -8.41 -16.42
C PHE A 251 -6.09 -7.42 -16.14
N GLN A 252 -7.28 -7.95 -15.86
CA GLN A 252 -8.46 -7.15 -15.57
C GLN A 252 -9.09 -7.61 -14.26
N GLU A 253 -9.41 -6.66 -13.39
CA GLU A 253 -10.07 -6.92 -12.11
C GLU A 253 -11.16 -5.87 -11.86
N THR A 254 -12.19 -6.26 -11.11
CA THR A 254 -13.21 -5.34 -10.58
C THR A 254 -12.98 -5.16 -9.07
N LEU A 255 -12.74 -3.92 -8.64
CA LEU A 255 -12.54 -3.57 -7.24
C LEU A 255 -13.86 -3.63 -6.45
N ALA A 256 -13.86 -4.35 -5.33
CA ALA A 256 -15.05 -4.54 -4.52
C ALA A 256 -15.45 -3.30 -3.69
N LYS A 257 -14.48 -2.48 -3.29
CA LYS A 257 -14.70 -1.30 -2.43
C LYS A 257 -13.92 -0.07 -2.90
N PRO A 258 -14.44 1.15 -2.69
CA PRO A 258 -13.66 2.38 -2.90
C PRO A 258 -12.36 2.35 -2.11
N GLY A 259 -11.29 2.91 -2.66
CA GLY A 259 -9.98 2.90 -2.04
C GLY A 259 -8.87 3.32 -3.00
N ARG A 260 -7.63 3.32 -2.48
CA ARG A 260 -6.41 3.49 -3.26
C ARG A 260 -5.63 2.19 -3.21
N TYR A 261 -5.27 1.68 -4.38
CA TYR A 261 -4.69 0.36 -4.57
C TYR A 261 -3.36 0.47 -5.31
N LEU A 262 -2.30 -0.08 -4.74
CA LEU A 262 -1.02 -0.26 -5.40
C LEU A 262 -1.05 -1.60 -6.13
N TYR A 263 -0.82 -1.56 -7.43
CA TYR A 263 -0.59 -2.77 -8.23
C TYR A 263 0.89 -2.89 -8.56
N GLN A 264 1.41 -4.10 -8.43
CA GLN A 264 2.76 -4.47 -8.81
C GLN A 264 2.71 -5.67 -9.75
N ILE A 265 3.44 -5.58 -10.85
CA ILE A 265 3.61 -6.68 -11.81
C ILE A 265 5.06 -7.09 -11.76
N LEU A 266 5.30 -8.33 -11.36
CA LEU A 266 6.63 -8.92 -11.25
C LEU A 266 6.79 -10.03 -12.24
N THR A 267 8.02 -10.21 -12.73
CA THR A 267 8.46 -11.44 -13.39
C THR A 267 9.08 -12.39 -12.39
N GLU A 268 8.89 -13.68 -12.62
CA GLU A 268 9.62 -14.75 -11.94
C GLU A 268 10.32 -15.61 -12.99
N GLY A 269 11.63 -15.78 -12.83
CA GLY A 269 12.49 -16.51 -13.75
C GLY A 269 12.70 -17.97 -13.36
N THR A 270 13.71 -18.57 -13.97
CA THR A 270 14.28 -19.85 -13.51
C THR A 270 14.99 -19.69 -12.18
N ASP A 271 15.28 -20.80 -11.52
CA ASP A 271 16.07 -20.84 -10.29
C ASP A 271 17.33 -19.95 -10.43
N ASN A 272 17.52 -19.06 -9.46
CA ASN A 272 18.59 -18.05 -9.32
C ASN A 272 18.39 -16.68 -10.02
N GLN A 273 17.33 -16.46 -10.82
CA GLN A 273 17.02 -15.09 -11.26
C GLN A 273 16.13 -14.37 -10.23
N PRO A 274 16.54 -13.20 -9.70
CA PRO A 274 15.71 -12.46 -8.75
C PRO A 274 14.41 -11.97 -9.44
N PRO A 275 13.27 -11.94 -8.73
CA PRO A 275 12.05 -11.36 -9.28
C PRO A 275 12.27 -9.90 -9.72
N VAL A 276 11.80 -9.53 -10.92
CA VAL A 276 11.96 -8.15 -11.43
C VAL A 276 10.60 -7.47 -11.51
N LEU A 277 10.49 -6.29 -10.89
CA LEU A 277 9.31 -5.43 -10.97
C LEU A 277 9.25 -4.76 -12.35
N LEU A 278 8.27 -5.15 -13.16
CA LEU A 278 8.03 -4.58 -14.48
C LEU A 278 7.25 -3.27 -14.42
N GLN A 279 6.24 -3.25 -13.57
CA GLN A 279 5.32 -2.13 -13.48
C GLN A 279 4.80 -1.99 -12.06
N GLN A 280 4.71 -0.74 -11.62
CA GLN A 280 4.12 -0.38 -10.33
C GLN A 280 3.28 0.87 -10.50
N ARG A 281 2.01 0.84 -10.07
CA ARG A 281 1.12 2.01 -10.16
C ARG A 281 0.02 2.01 -9.12
N TRP A 282 -0.36 3.21 -8.71
CA TRP A 282 -1.54 3.44 -7.91
C TRP A 282 -2.79 3.56 -8.80
N VAL A 283 -3.90 3.00 -8.33
CA VAL A 283 -5.23 3.15 -8.88
C VAL A 283 -6.16 3.59 -7.76
N ALA A 284 -6.99 4.61 -8.01
CA ALA A 284 -7.95 5.09 -7.03
C ALA A 284 -9.37 4.87 -7.56
N TYR A 285 -10.23 4.24 -6.76
CA TYR A 285 -11.64 4.01 -7.06
C TYR A 285 -12.50 4.70 -6.02
N SER A 286 -13.51 5.45 -6.47
CA SER A 286 -14.46 6.16 -5.61
C SER A 286 -15.87 6.02 -6.16
N LYS A 287 -16.84 5.75 -5.28
CA LYS A 287 -18.28 5.87 -5.62
C LYS A 287 -18.74 7.32 -5.74
N LEU A 288 -18.02 8.23 -5.09
CA LEU A 288 -18.26 9.66 -5.21
C LEU A 288 -17.59 10.13 -6.49
N MET A 289 -18.34 10.85 -7.32
CA MET A 289 -17.76 11.67 -8.38
C MET A 289 -16.63 12.48 -7.75
N PRO A 290 -15.38 12.41 -8.26
CA PRO A 290 -14.34 13.27 -7.76
C PRO A 290 -14.86 14.71 -7.85
N MET A 291 -15.03 15.37 -6.70
CA MET A 291 -14.95 16.82 -6.68
C MET A 291 -13.49 17.14 -6.99
N GLN A 292 -13.12 17.07 -8.26
CA GLN A 292 -11.78 17.41 -8.74
C GLN A 292 -11.52 18.85 -8.29
N ARG A 293 -10.72 19.01 -7.23
CA ARG A 293 -10.12 20.29 -6.84
C ARG A 293 -8.99 20.67 -7.79
N ASP A 294 -9.16 20.35 -9.07
CA ASP A 294 -8.26 20.79 -10.10
C ASP A 294 -8.70 22.21 -10.47
N THR A 295 -7.92 23.18 -10.04
CA THR A 295 -8.11 24.61 -10.31
C THR A 295 -7.99 24.93 -11.80
N SER A 296 -7.58 23.96 -12.63
CA SER A 296 -7.56 24.05 -14.08
C SER A 296 -8.86 23.59 -14.77
N LEU A 297 -9.80 22.99 -14.04
CA LEU A 297 -11.10 22.65 -14.62
C LEU A 297 -11.82 23.93 -15.03
N ARG A 298 -12.14 24.01 -16.33
CA ARG A 298 -13.11 24.99 -16.83
C ARG A 298 -14.42 24.68 -16.12
N TYR A 299 -14.86 25.58 -15.26
CA TYR A 299 -16.19 25.52 -14.69
C TYR A 299 -17.07 26.48 -15.49
N LEU A 300 -18.30 26.07 -15.76
CA LEU A 300 -19.31 27.02 -16.18
C LEU A 300 -19.67 27.89 -14.98
N ARG A 301 -19.48 29.19 -15.15
CA ARG A 301 -19.79 30.20 -14.13
C ARG A 301 -21.27 30.56 -14.23
N VAL A 302 -22.04 30.23 -13.19
CA VAL A 302 -23.40 30.74 -13.05
C VAL A 302 -23.34 32.17 -12.46
N PRO A 303 -23.84 33.20 -13.16
CA PRO A 303 -23.73 34.59 -12.73
C PRO A 303 -24.68 34.86 -11.57
N LEU A 304 -24.20 34.70 -10.34
CA LEU A 304 -24.99 34.97 -9.13
C LEU A 304 -24.88 36.44 -8.67
N GLY A 305 -24.22 37.31 -9.44
CA GLY A 305 -23.92 38.70 -9.08
C GLY A 305 -25.15 39.52 -8.67
N GLN A 306 -26.28 39.29 -9.33
CA GLN A 306 -27.52 40.05 -9.13
C GLN A 306 -28.26 39.77 -7.81
N TYR A 307 -28.00 38.65 -7.15
CA TYR A 307 -28.69 38.30 -5.89
C TYR A 307 -28.07 39.02 -4.69
N LYS A 308 -28.86 39.32 -3.65
CA LYS A 308 -28.34 39.94 -2.42
C LYS A 308 -27.54 38.94 -1.59
N THR A 309 -26.53 39.42 -0.87
CA THR A 309 -25.84 38.61 0.16
C THR A 309 -26.87 38.10 1.19
N GLY A 310 -26.77 36.83 1.57
CA GLY A 310 -27.72 36.14 2.43
C GLY A 310 -28.90 35.49 1.69
N ALA A 311 -29.06 35.73 0.38
CA ALA A 311 -30.13 35.10 -0.40
C ALA A 311 -29.98 33.57 -0.43
N LYS A 312 -31.07 32.85 -0.17
CA LYS A 312 -31.18 31.40 -0.30
C LYS A 312 -31.59 31.05 -1.73
N LEU A 313 -30.66 30.49 -2.49
CA LEU A 313 -30.80 30.20 -3.91
C LEU A 313 -30.86 28.69 -4.14
N SER A 314 -31.76 28.24 -5.01
CA SER A 314 -31.76 26.89 -5.57
C SER A 314 -31.35 26.98 -7.04
N VAL A 315 -30.22 26.39 -7.39
CA VAL A 315 -29.66 26.40 -8.75
C VAL A 315 -29.83 25.02 -9.35
N VAL A 316 -30.69 24.90 -10.36
CA VAL A 316 -30.95 23.68 -11.10
C VAL A 316 -30.42 23.84 -12.52
N ALA A 317 -29.47 22.99 -12.89
CA ALA A 317 -28.90 22.91 -14.22
C ALA A 317 -29.49 21.71 -14.96
N THR A 318 -30.00 21.93 -16.16
CA THR A 318 -30.59 20.93 -17.04
C THR A 318 -29.89 20.96 -18.40
N ASP A 319 -29.69 19.79 -18.99
CA ASP A 319 -29.29 19.68 -20.40
C ASP A 319 -30.38 20.31 -21.27
N ALA A 320 -30.03 21.33 -22.04
CA ALA A 320 -31.00 22.08 -22.83
C ALA A 320 -31.67 21.22 -23.92
N ALA A 321 -31.00 20.17 -24.41
CA ALA A 321 -31.52 19.29 -25.45
C ALA A 321 -32.47 18.22 -24.89
N SER A 322 -32.11 17.59 -23.78
CA SER A 322 -32.87 16.46 -23.23
C SER A 322 -33.80 16.83 -22.06
N GLY A 323 -33.64 18.01 -21.46
CA GLY A 323 -34.32 18.41 -20.23
C GLY A 323 -33.83 17.68 -18.98
N ARG A 324 -32.85 16.76 -19.11
CA ARG A 324 -32.30 15.99 -17.99
C ARG A 324 -31.57 16.90 -17.02
N VAL A 325 -31.83 16.75 -15.72
CA VAL A 325 -31.09 17.48 -14.67
C VAL A 325 -29.63 17.00 -14.63
N VAL A 326 -28.69 17.92 -14.86
CA VAL A 326 -27.23 17.69 -14.83
C VAL A 326 -26.58 18.23 -13.56
N GLY A 327 -27.29 19.05 -12.79
CA GLY A 327 -26.84 19.50 -11.47
C GLY A 327 -27.96 20.19 -10.68
N ASN A 328 -27.96 20.05 -9.36
CA ASN A 328 -28.88 20.75 -8.46
C ASN A 328 -28.15 21.11 -7.16
N ARG A 329 -28.19 22.38 -6.75
CA ARG A 329 -27.55 22.86 -5.53
C ARG A 329 -28.37 23.94 -4.83
N GLN A 330 -28.39 23.88 -3.50
CA GLN A 330 -28.86 24.98 -2.66
C GLN A 330 -27.66 25.78 -2.14
N ILE A 331 -27.71 27.11 -2.27
CA ILE A 331 -26.59 28.01 -1.96
C ILE A 331 -27.13 29.18 -1.14
N ILE A 332 -26.40 29.59 -0.11
CA ILE A 332 -26.62 30.88 0.57
C ILE A 332 -25.54 31.84 0.08
N LYS A 333 -25.93 32.93 -0.60
CA LYS A 333 -24.94 33.87 -1.15
C LYS A 333 -24.13 34.54 -0.04
N GLN A 334 -22.80 34.46 -0.08
CA GLN A 334 -21.91 35.06 0.93
C GLN A 334 -21.11 36.24 0.36
N LYS A 335 -20.69 37.20 1.21
CA LYS A 335 -20.04 38.47 0.79
C LYS A 335 -18.62 38.28 0.24
N LYS A 336 -17.86 37.35 0.81
CA LYS A 336 -16.44 37.09 0.47
C LYS A 336 -16.25 35.95 -0.52
N ILE A 337 -17.33 35.29 -0.88
CA ILE A 337 -17.26 34.19 -1.78
C ILE A 337 -18.16 34.54 -2.95
N GLU A 338 -17.52 34.90 -4.05
CA GLU A 338 -18.03 34.57 -5.37
C GLU A 338 -18.16 33.03 -5.45
N GLN A 339 -19.00 32.39 -4.63
CA GLN A 339 -19.38 30.98 -4.81
C GLN A 339 -20.25 30.95 -6.04
N MET A 340 -19.57 31.00 -7.16
CA MET A 340 -19.99 30.47 -8.43
C MET A 340 -20.64 29.12 -8.13
N SER A 341 -21.88 28.92 -8.56
CA SER A 341 -22.33 27.55 -8.76
C SER A 341 -21.48 27.02 -9.91
N LEU A 342 -20.45 26.25 -9.55
CA LEU A 342 -19.48 25.72 -10.50
C LEU A 342 -20.04 24.42 -11.07
N LEU A 343 -20.40 24.43 -12.35
CA LEU A 343 -20.74 23.22 -13.08
C LEU A 343 -19.47 22.71 -13.79
N PRO A 344 -19.00 21.48 -13.51
CA PRO A 344 -17.77 20.96 -14.11
C PRO A 344 -17.97 20.71 -15.61
N VAL A 345 -17.27 21.48 -16.47
CA VAL A 345 -17.40 21.39 -17.94
C VAL A 345 -17.05 19.99 -18.44
N VAL A 346 -16.01 19.37 -17.88
CA VAL A 346 -15.56 18.03 -18.29
C VAL A 346 -16.67 16.99 -18.10
N LEU A 347 -17.43 17.07 -17.00
CA LEU A 347 -18.53 16.15 -16.75
C LEU A 347 -19.66 16.35 -17.76
N LEU A 348 -19.96 17.60 -18.11
CA LEU A 348 -20.98 17.94 -19.09
C LEU A 348 -20.57 17.44 -20.49
N GLN A 349 -19.30 17.64 -20.87
CA GLN A 349 -18.74 17.14 -22.13
C GLN A 349 -18.79 15.60 -22.21
N GLN A 350 -18.39 14.90 -21.14
CA GLN A 350 -18.46 13.43 -21.07
C GLN A 350 -19.90 12.90 -21.23
N GLN A 351 -20.89 13.68 -20.80
CA GLN A 351 -22.30 13.37 -20.96
C GLN A 351 -22.90 13.82 -22.31
N GLY A 352 -22.07 14.35 -23.22
CA GLY A 352 -22.52 14.87 -24.52
C GLY A 352 -23.32 16.17 -24.44
N VAL A 353 -23.33 16.85 -23.28
CA VAL A 353 -24.08 18.08 -23.06
C VAL A 353 -23.34 19.26 -23.69
N ARG A 354 -24.00 19.95 -24.62
CA ARG A 354 -23.46 21.14 -25.32
C ARG A 354 -23.96 22.45 -24.73
N GLU A 355 -25.17 22.43 -24.18
CA GLU A 355 -25.85 23.59 -23.62
C GLU A 355 -26.53 23.21 -22.31
N VAL A 356 -26.43 24.09 -21.32
CA VAL A 356 -27.05 23.90 -20.02
C VAL A 356 -28.02 25.04 -19.77
N ARG A 357 -29.30 24.72 -19.56
CA ARG A 357 -30.30 25.64 -19.04
C ARG A 357 -30.24 25.64 -17.52
N VAL A 358 -29.92 26.79 -16.94
CA VAL A 358 -29.80 26.99 -15.50
C VAL A 358 -30.98 27.82 -15.00
N ARG A 359 -31.78 27.23 -14.12
CA ARG A 359 -32.83 27.91 -13.36
C ARG A 359 -32.31 28.24 -11.97
N ILE A 360 -32.44 29.50 -11.56
CA ILE A 360 -32.05 29.99 -10.25
C ILE A 360 -33.30 30.49 -9.55
N THR A 361 -33.72 29.77 -8.50
CA THR A 361 -34.89 30.15 -7.70
C THR A 361 -34.42 30.77 -6.40
N GLN A 362 -34.76 32.04 -6.17
CA GLN A 362 -34.56 32.70 -4.89
C GLN A 362 -35.77 32.44 -3.99
N THR A 363 -35.51 31.87 -2.82
CA THR A 363 -36.52 31.71 -1.77
C THR A 363 -36.42 32.86 -0.79
N TYR A 364 -37.56 33.45 -0.50
CA TYR A 364 -37.70 34.48 0.53
C TYR A 364 -38.29 33.87 1.80
N GLY A 365 -38.36 34.66 2.88
CA GLY A 365 -38.89 34.19 4.16
C GLY A 365 -40.33 33.66 4.08
N PRO A 366 -40.87 33.12 5.18
CA PRO A 366 -42.22 32.56 5.22
C PRO A 366 -43.26 33.55 4.65
N GLY A 367 -44.10 33.08 3.73
CA GLY A 367 -45.19 33.86 3.13
C GLY A 367 -44.83 34.70 1.90
N GLN A 368 -43.57 34.70 1.45
CA GLN A 368 -43.16 35.36 0.21
C GLN A 368 -42.98 34.35 -0.93
N SER A 369 -43.58 34.63 -2.09
CA SER A 369 -43.45 33.79 -3.28
C SER A 369 -41.99 33.77 -3.78
N PRO A 370 -41.45 32.61 -4.15
CA PRO A 370 -40.11 32.54 -4.72
C PRO A 370 -40.07 33.21 -6.10
N THR A 371 -38.94 33.85 -6.42
CA THR A 371 -38.66 34.35 -7.77
C THR A 371 -37.71 33.39 -8.48
N SER A 372 -37.84 33.25 -9.79
CA SER A 372 -36.96 32.38 -10.59
C SER A 372 -36.45 33.11 -11.82
N ASP A 373 -35.15 33.00 -12.05
CA ASP A 373 -34.48 33.43 -13.26
C ASP A 373 -34.00 32.22 -14.04
N GLU A 374 -33.99 32.31 -15.37
CA GLU A 374 -33.42 31.28 -16.24
C GLU A 374 -32.36 31.88 -17.16
N LEU A 375 -31.28 31.12 -17.37
CA LEU A 375 -30.26 31.45 -18.35
C LEU A 375 -29.74 30.19 -19.04
N THR A 376 -29.19 30.34 -20.24
CA THR A 376 -28.56 29.25 -20.98
C THR A 376 -27.06 29.49 -21.06
N LEU A 377 -26.27 28.47 -20.70
CA LEU A 377 -24.82 28.50 -20.70
C LEU A 377 -24.29 27.50 -21.74
N LEU A 378 -23.37 27.95 -22.59
CA LEU A 378 -22.69 27.10 -23.57
C LEU A 378 -21.56 26.31 -22.89
N VAL A 379 -21.56 24.99 -23.04
CA VAL A 379 -20.46 24.13 -22.60
C VAL A 379 -19.31 24.30 -23.60
N PRO A 380 -18.11 24.76 -23.20
CA PRO A 380 -16.98 24.90 -24.11
C PRO A 380 -16.68 23.57 -24.80
N VAL A 381 -16.25 23.60 -26.06
CA VAL A 381 -15.81 22.40 -26.80
C VAL A 381 -14.48 21.91 -26.20
N PRO A 382 -14.20 20.59 -26.14
CA PRO A 382 -12.88 20.09 -25.75
C PRO A 382 -11.81 20.71 -26.64
N SER A 383 -10.77 21.32 -26.06
CA SER A 383 -9.64 21.80 -26.85
C SER A 383 -8.90 20.58 -27.40
N SER A 384 -8.74 20.47 -28.71
CA SER A 384 -8.04 19.38 -29.40
C SER A 384 -6.52 19.38 -29.20
N SER A 385 -6.02 20.02 -28.14
CA SER A 385 -4.60 20.31 -27.90
C SER A 385 -4.13 19.78 -26.55
N GLN A 386 -4.50 18.53 -26.22
CA GLN A 386 -3.94 17.78 -25.08
C GLN A 386 -3.53 16.38 -25.52
#